data_AF-A0A957M5P3-F1
#
_entry.id   AF-A0A957M5P3-F1
#
_cell.length_a   1.000
_cell.length_b   1.000
_cell.length_c   1.000
_cell.angle_alpha   90.00
_cell.angle_beta   90.00
_cell.angle_gamma   90.00
#
_symmetry.space_group_name_H-M   'P 1'
#
loop_
_entity.id
_entity.type
_entity.pdbx_description
1 polymer ?
#
loop_
_entity_poly.entity_id
_entity_poly.type
_entity_poly.pdbx_seq_one_letter_code
_entity_poly.pdbx_strand_id
1 'polypeptide(L)'
;ESGPVNHRIEIFTVPQFMAGYLGVDLAQPLAPDVWLALAQQRLRTTVGGAVYHDDVGLETVRQRFAWYPHDVWLYLLAAGWTRIGQEEHLMGRAGYAGDEIGSALIGARLVRDVMRLCFLMERTYAPYPKWFGTAFRQLACGPALAPVLEQALHAQSWQAREEHLAAAYETLGRLHNRLDLTERMPEQVRDFFGRPFRVMALHGFSDALARAITDPAVQAIARRPLIGNVDLVSDNTDLLENNGWQPILRTLYRP
;
A
#
# COMPACT_ATOMS: atom_id res chain seq x y z
N GLU A 1 -22.57 9.97 33.48
CA GLU A 1 -22.70 8.60 32.94
C GLU A 1 -24.11 8.05 33.17
N SER A 2 -25.15 8.77 32.75
CA SER A 2 -26.54 8.33 32.89
C SER A 2 -27.29 8.70 31.62
N GLY A 3 -27.57 7.71 30.79
CA GLY A 3 -28.31 7.83 29.54
C GLY A 3 -28.73 6.44 29.06
N PRO A 4 -29.72 6.34 28.15
CA PRO A 4 -30.12 5.07 27.58
C PRO A 4 -28.89 4.35 27.00
N VAL A 5 -28.73 3.07 27.34
CA VAL A 5 -27.65 2.23 26.83
C VAL A 5 -27.82 2.12 25.33
N ASN A 6 -26.93 2.76 24.57
CA ASN A 6 -26.83 2.49 23.15
C ASN A 6 -26.09 1.15 23.01
N HIS A 7 -26.84 0.09 22.74
CA HIS A 7 -26.29 -1.26 22.58
C HIS A 7 -25.37 -1.40 21.36
N ARG A 8 -25.28 -0.37 20.48
CA ARG A 8 -24.47 -0.35 19.27
C ARG A 8 -24.75 -1.56 18.35
N ILE A 9 -26.00 -2.03 18.37
CA ILE A 9 -26.50 -3.05 17.45
C ILE A 9 -27.19 -2.33 16.30
N GLU A 10 -26.68 -2.54 15.10
CA GLU A 10 -27.27 -2.05 13.86
C GLU A 10 -27.65 -3.25 12.99
N ILE A 11 -28.80 -3.17 12.31
CA ILE A 11 -29.33 -4.26 11.48
C ILE A 11 -29.35 -3.77 10.03
N PHE A 12 -28.70 -4.52 9.15
CA PHE A 12 -28.62 -4.22 7.72
C PHE A 12 -28.85 -5.49 6.90
N THR A 13 -29.36 -5.33 5.69
CA THR A 13 -29.13 -6.34 4.65
C THR A 13 -27.68 -6.26 4.17
N VAL A 14 -27.12 -7.35 3.62
CA VAL A 14 -25.75 -7.33 3.08
C VAL A 14 -25.53 -6.22 2.03
N PRO A 15 -26.45 -6.00 1.05
CA PRO A 15 -26.32 -4.88 0.12
C PRO A 15 -26.33 -3.51 0.80
N GLN A 16 -27.20 -3.29 1.79
CA GLN A 16 -27.26 -2.01 2.53
C GLN A 16 -25.99 -1.76 3.32
N PHE A 17 -25.44 -2.78 3.99
CA PHE A 17 -24.17 -2.67 4.70
C PHE A 17 -23.03 -2.31 3.75
N MET A 18 -22.94 -2.99 2.60
CA MET A 18 -21.85 -2.75 1.64
C MET A 18 -21.97 -1.39 0.94
N ALA A 19 -23.18 -0.96 0.61
CA ALA A 19 -23.44 0.38 0.09
C ALA A 19 -23.08 1.46 1.13
N GLY A 20 -23.49 1.29 2.39
CA GLY A 20 -23.19 2.22 3.47
C GLY A 20 -21.70 2.24 3.85
N TYR A 21 -21.09 1.07 3.97
CA TYR A 21 -19.73 0.89 4.49
C TYR A 21 -18.65 0.98 3.41
N LEU A 22 -18.84 0.52 2.18
CA LEU A 22 -17.82 0.67 1.12
C LEU A 22 -18.24 1.65 0.00
N GLY A 23 -19.48 2.14 0.00
CA GLY A 23 -19.97 2.97 -1.10
C GLY A 23 -20.17 2.17 -2.40
N VAL A 24 -20.28 0.84 -2.30
CA VAL A 24 -20.33 -0.04 -3.48
C VAL A 24 -21.72 -0.64 -3.68
N ASP A 25 -22.16 -0.67 -4.94
CA ASP A 25 -23.32 -1.44 -5.37
C ASP A 25 -22.88 -2.86 -5.77
N LEU A 26 -23.32 -3.85 -5.00
CA LEU A 26 -22.97 -5.25 -5.23
C LEU A 26 -23.60 -5.83 -6.51
N ALA A 27 -24.64 -5.20 -7.05
CA ALA A 27 -25.32 -5.66 -8.27
C ALA A 27 -24.47 -5.44 -9.53
N GLN A 28 -23.41 -4.62 -9.43
CA GLN A 28 -22.54 -4.29 -10.55
C GLN A 28 -21.12 -4.85 -10.36
N PRO A 29 -20.43 -5.23 -11.45
CA PRO A 29 -18.99 -5.47 -11.41
C PRO A 29 -18.25 -4.22 -10.94
N LEU A 30 -17.23 -4.39 -10.10
CA LEU A 30 -16.41 -3.27 -9.63
C LEU A 30 -15.33 -2.95 -10.66
N ALA A 31 -15.41 -1.77 -11.24
CA ALA A 31 -14.38 -1.25 -12.13
C ALA A 31 -13.08 -0.92 -11.35
N PRO A 32 -11.91 -0.88 -12.03
CA PRO A 32 -10.64 -0.56 -11.38
C PRO A 32 -10.64 0.75 -10.59
N ASP A 33 -11.34 1.78 -11.08
CA ASP A 33 -11.43 3.09 -10.40
C ASP A 33 -12.10 2.98 -9.02
N VAL A 34 -13.07 2.06 -8.85
CA VAL A 34 -13.70 1.79 -7.56
C VAL A 34 -12.68 1.19 -6.60
N TRP A 35 -11.95 0.16 -7.01
CA TRP A 35 -10.94 -0.49 -6.18
C TRP A 35 -9.85 0.47 -5.70
N LEU A 36 -9.39 1.37 -6.58
CA LEU A 36 -8.37 2.36 -6.25
C LEU A 36 -8.89 3.49 -5.33
N ALA A 37 -10.21 3.65 -5.21
CA ALA A 37 -10.84 4.60 -4.31
C ALA A 37 -11.26 3.98 -2.96
N LEU A 38 -11.10 2.66 -2.77
CA LEU A 38 -11.39 1.98 -1.51
C LEU A 38 -10.16 1.96 -0.61
N ALA A 39 -10.31 2.49 0.61
CA ALA A 39 -9.25 2.48 1.61
C ALA A 39 -9.02 1.05 2.17
N GLN A 40 -7.75 0.68 2.34
CA GLN A 40 -7.36 -0.67 2.75
C GLN A 40 -7.94 -1.09 4.10
N GLN A 41 -8.06 -0.19 5.07
CA GLN A 41 -8.62 -0.52 6.37
C GLN A 41 -10.11 -0.89 6.31
N ARG A 42 -10.86 -0.34 5.35
CA ARG A 42 -12.27 -0.67 5.13
C ARG A 42 -12.41 -2.01 4.42
N LEU A 43 -11.56 -2.27 3.42
CA LEU A 43 -11.44 -3.60 2.81
C LEU A 43 -11.08 -4.66 3.86
N ARG A 44 -10.08 -4.38 4.70
CA ARG A 44 -9.67 -5.25 5.81
C ARG A 44 -10.81 -5.52 6.79
N THR A 45 -11.62 -4.51 7.12
CA THR A 45 -12.77 -4.67 8.02
C THR A 45 -13.83 -5.56 7.39
N THR A 46 -14.04 -5.43 6.08
CA THR A 46 -15.01 -6.23 5.33
C THR A 46 -14.64 -7.71 5.33
N VAL A 47 -13.37 -8.03 5.07
CA VAL A 47 -12.90 -9.43 4.95
C VAL A 47 -12.35 -10.01 6.25
N GLY A 48 -12.21 -9.20 7.30
CA GLY A 48 -11.66 -9.59 8.58
C GLY A 48 -12.72 -10.00 9.60
N GLY A 49 -12.28 -10.58 10.71
CA GLY A 49 -13.15 -11.01 11.80
C GLY A 49 -13.86 -12.35 11.55
N ALA A 50 -14.32 -12.97 12.62
CA ALA A 50 -15.06 -14.23 12.57
C ALA A 50 -16.53 -14.00 12.18
N VAL A 51 -17.05 -14.84 11.28
CA VAL A 51 -18.48 -14.94 10.99
C VAL A 51 -19.02 -16.14 11.75
N TYR A 52 -19.93 -15.88 12.69
CA TYR A 52 -20.48 -16.92 13.56
C TYR A 52 -21.67 -17.66 12.96
N HIS A 53 -22.37 -17.04 12.00
CA HIS A 53 -23.52 -17.59 11.31
C HIS A 53 -23.75 -16.82 10.00
N ASP A 54 -24.05 -17.51 8.89
CA ASP A 54 -24.24 -16.89 7.57
C ASP A 54 -25.33 -17.57 6.72
N ASP A 55 -26.59 -17.20 6.98
CA ASP A 55 -27.73 -17.57 6.12
C ASP A 55 -28.07 -16.47 5.09
N VAL A 56 -27.31 -15.37 5.08
CA VAL A 56 -27.56 -14.17 4.26
C VAL A 56 -26.56 -13.99 3.12
N GLY A 57 -25.56 -14.87 3.00
CA GLY A 57 -24.57 -14.89 1.94
C GLY A 57 -23.44 -13.86 2.12
N LEU A 58 -23.13 -13.47 3.35
CA LEU A 58 -22.06 -12.53 3.66
C LEU A 58 -20.68 -13.06 3.21
N GLU A 59 -20.39 -14.34 3.41
CA GLU A 59 -19.09 -14.92 3.04
C GLU A 59 -18.86 -14.90 1.52
N THR A 60 -19.91 -15.14 0.73
CA THR A 60 -19.85 -14.99 -0.74
C THR A 60 -19.45 -13.56 -1.13
N VAL A 61 -19.97 -12.56 -0.41
CA VAL A 61 -19.59 -11.17 -0.63
C VAL A 61 -18.17 -10.91 -0.16
N ARG A 62 -17.75 -11.40 1.01
CA ARG A 62 -16.37 -11.26 1.53
C ARG A 62 -15.33 -11.83 0.56
N GLN A 63 -15.63 -12.95 -0.09
CA GLN A 63 -14.74 -13.54 -1.10
C GLN A 63 -14.49 -12.61 -2.29
N ARG A 64 -15.48 -11.80 -2.71
CA ARG A 64 -15.30 -10.80 -3.78
C ARG A 64 -14.28 -9.72 -3.40
N PHE A 65 -14.10 -9.46 -2.11
CA PHE A 65 -13.17 -8.46 -1.57
C PHE A 65 -11.92 -9.08 -0.95
N ALA A 66 -11.71 -10.41 -1.07
CA ALA A 66 -10.60 -11.10 -0.44
C ALA A 66 -9.24 -10.51 -0.82
N TRP A 67 -9.09 -10.10 -2.08
CA TRP A 67 -7.95 -9.34 -2.57
C TRP A 67 -8.32 -8.49 -3.79
N TYR A 68 -7.41 -7.58 -4.17
CA TYR A 68 -7.52 -6.80 -5.40
C TYR A 68 -7.55 -7.71 -6.65
N PRO A 69 -8.27 -7.31 -7.71
CA PRO A 69 -8.09 -7.90 -9.05
C PRO A 69 -6.62 -7.84 -9.48
N HIS A 70 -6.16 -8.83 -10.24
CA HIS A 70 -4.76 -9.03 -10.56
C HIS A 70 -4.07 -7.76 -11.11
N ASP A 71 -4.67 -7.13 -12.11
CA ASP A 71 -4.08 -5.97 -12.77
C ASP A 71 -4.13 -4.71 -11.90
N VAL A 72 -5.16 -4.56 -11.06
CA VAL A 72 -5.20 -3.51 -10.04
C VAL A 72 -4.07 -3.71 -9.04
N TRP A 73 -3.78 -4.95 -8.65
CA TRP A 73 -2.67 -5.28 -7.77
C TRP A 73 -1.30 -4.98 -8.42
N LEU A 74 -1.11 -5.35 -9.70
CA LEU A 74 0.10 -4.98 -10.46
C LEU A 74 0.30 -3.47 -10.51
N TYR A 75 -0.76 -2.71 -10.78
CA TYR A 75 -0.72 -1.24 -10.75
C TYR A 75 -0.30 -0.70 -9.37
N LEU A 76 -0.84 -1.26 -8.28
CA LEU A 76 -0.50 -0.83 -6.92
C LEU A 76 0.94 -1.17 -6.54
N LEU A 77 1.44 -2.33 -6.94
CA LEU A 77 2.85 -2.68 -6.79
C LEU A 77 3.75 -1.70 -7.58
N ALA A 78 3.37 -1.36 -8.81
CA ALA A 78 4.13 -0.43 -9.64
C ALA A 78 4.16 0.98 -9.03
N ALA A 79 3.01 1.47 -8.55
CA ALA A 79 2.91 2.73 -7.82
C ALA A 79 3.73 2.72 -6.52
N GLY A 80 3.74 1.61 -5.77
CA GLY A 80 4.55 1.46 -4.57
C GLY A 80 6.06 1.56 -4.87
N TRP A 81 6.53 0.86 -5.90
CA TRP A 81 7.93 0.99 -6.37
C TRP A 81 8.25 2.41 -6.87
N THR A 82 7.32 3.05 -7.57
CA THR A 82 7.47 4.45 -8.02
C THR A 82 7.67 5.40 -6.84
N ARG A 83 6.87 5.27 -5.76
CA ARG A 83 7.00 6.10 -4.56
C ARG A 83 8.38 5.97 -3.91
N ILE A 84 8.88 4.74 -3.78
CA ILE A 84 10.22 4.49 -3.26
C ILE A 84 11.27 5.16 -4.17
N GLY A 85 11.18 4.94 -5.49
CA GLY A 85 12.14 5.49 -6.46
C GLY A 85 12.20 7.02 -6.52
N GLN A 86 11.08 7.69 -6.25
CA GLN A 86 11.01 9.15 -6.20
C GLN A 86 11.71 9.75 -4.98
N GLU A 87 11.88 8.99 -3.89
CA GLU A 87 12.42 9.49 -2.62
C GLU A 87 13.74 8.85 -2.18
N GLU A 88 14.06 7.63 -2.61
CA GLU A 88 15.21 6.86 -2.09
C GLU A 88 16.54 7.60 -2.26
N HIS A 89 16.70 8.35 -3.36
CA HIS A 89 17.87 9.17 -3.58
C HIS A 89 17.86 10.49 -2.80
N LEU A 90 16.70 10.97 -2.33
CA LEU A 90 16.57 12.28 -1.66
C LEU A 90 17.03 12.20 -0.20
N MET A 91 16.81 11.06 0.46
CA MET A 91 17.15 10.87 1.88
C MET A 91 18.65 11.13 2.13
N GLY A 92 19.52 10.45 1.39
CA GLY A 92 20.97 10.64 1.50
C GLY A 92 21.43 12.02 1.03
N ARG A 93 20.77 12.58 0.00
CA ARG A 93 21.10 13.92 -0.53
C ARG A 93 20.79 15.04 0.46
N ALA A 94 19.69 14.94 1.20
CA ALA A 94 19.37 15.89 2.28
C ALA A 94 20.45 15.84 3.37
N GLY A 95 20.80 14.64 3.83
CA GLY A 95 21.83 14.45 4.84
C GLY A 95 23.22 14.90 4.36
N TYR A 96 23.58 14.65 3.10
CA TYR A 96 24.81 15.14 2.48
C TYR A 96 24.90 16.67 2.46
N ALA A 97 23.76 17.36 2.31
CA ALA A 97 23.69 18.82 2.40
C ALA A 97 23.70 19.35 3.85
N GLY A 98 23.83 18.48 4.85
CA GLY A 98 23.79 18.84 6.27
C GLY A 98 22.39 18.93 6.86
N ASP A 99 21.34 18.58 6.12
CA ASP A 99 19.94 18.57 6.58
C ASP A 99 19.56 17.17 7.09
N GLU A 100 19.93 16.88 8.33
CA GLU A 100 19.61 15.61 8.97
C GLU A 100 18.12 15.49 9.30
N ILE A 101 17.41 16.60 9.56
CA ILE A 101 15.96 16.59 9.79
C ILE A 101 15.24 16.18 8.50
N GLY A 102 15.59 16.80 7.37
CA GLY A 102 15.06 16.43 6.06
C GLY A 102 15.37 14.98 5.72
N SER A 103 16.60 14.52 5.98
CA SER A 103 16.98 13.11 5.80
C SER A 103 16.12 12.17 6.65
N ALA A 104 15.91 12.48 7.93
CA ALA A 104 15.08 11.67 8.81
C ALA A 104 13.60 11.62 8.38
N LEU A 105 13.03 12.77 7.97
CA LEU A 105 11.66 12.84 7.46
C LEU A 105 11.46 11.98 6.21
N ILE A 106 12.36 12.11 5.23
CA ILE A 106 12.32 11.29 4.00
C ILE A 106 12.52 9.81 4.35
N GLY A 107 13.47 9.49 5.22
CA GLY A 107 13.73 8.14 5.68
C GLY A 107 12.52 7.48 6.34
N ALA A 108 11.77 8.22 7.18
CA ALA A 108 10.54 7.72 7.78
C ALA A 108 9.44 7.45 6.73
N ARG A 109 9.34 8.29 5.69
CA ARG A 109 8.40 8.04 4.57
C ARG A 109 8.81 6.81 3.76
N LEU A 110 10.10 6.63 3.49
CA LEU A 110 10.63 5.43 2.83
C LEU A 110 10.35 4.16 3.64
N VAL A 111 10.55 4.18 4.97
CA VAL A 111 10.17 3.06 5.84
C VAL A 111 8.69 2.74 5.72
N ARG A 112 7.82 3.76 5.77
CA ARG A 112 6.37 3.59 5.59
C ARG A 112 6.03 2.98 4.23
N ASP A 113 6.66 3.45 3.15
CA ASP A 113 6.40 2.96 1.79
C ASP A 113 6.94 1.55 1.56
N VAL A 114 8.10 1.19 2.14
CA VAL A 114 8.61 -0.20 2.17
C VAL A 114 7.62 -1.12 2.87
N MET A 115 7.11 -0.73 4.04
CA MET A 115 6.14 -1.54 4.78
C MET A 115 4.82 -1.71 4.00
N ARG A 116 4.32 -0.64 3.38
CA ARG A 116 3.12 -0.69 2.52
C ARG A 116 3.31 -1.61 1.32
N LEU A 117 4.49 -1.57 0.70
CA LEU A 117 4.78 -2.46 -0.43
C LEU A 117 4.85 -3.93 0.01
N CYS A 118 5.39 -4.23 1.20
CA CYS A 118 5.35 -5.59 1.75
C CYS A 118 3.92 -6.09 1.98
N PHE A 119 3.01 -5.26 2.52
CA PHE A 119 1.59 -5.61 2.65
C PHE A 119 0.97 -5.99 1.29
N LEU A 120 1.27 -5.22 0.23
CA LEU A 120 0.82 -5.54 -1.12
C LEU A 120 1.45 -6.85 -1.64
N MET A 121 2.75 -7.04 -1.46
CA MET A 121 3.46 -8.25 -1.91
C MET A 121 2.92 -9.51 -1.21
N GLU A 122 2.58 -9.43 0.07
CA GLU A 122 2.00 -10.54 0.86
C GLU A 122 0.46 -10.60 0.79
N ARG A 123 -0.15 -9.85 -0.13
CA ARG A 123 -1.60 -9.84 -0.35
C ARG A 123 -2.44 -9.65 0.92
N THR A 124 -2.00 -8.72 1.77
CA THR A 124 -2.65 -8.40 3.04
C THR A 124 -3.02 -6.93 3.09
N TYR A 125 -4.28 -6.61 3.38
CA TYR A 125 -4.70 -5.21 3.52
C TYR A 125 -4.07 -4.58 4.76
N ALA A 126 -3.45 -3.41 4.58
CA ALA A 126 -2.91 -2.62 5.67
C ALA A 126 -4.02 -2.22 6.66
N PRO A 127 -3.78 -2.27 7.98
CA PRO A 127 -4.76 -1.86 8.98
C PRO A 127 -4.76 -0.34 9.22
N TYR A 128 -5.62 0.09 10.13
CA TYR A 128 -5.58 1.43 10.72
C TYR A 128 -4.18 1.80 11.24
N PRO A 129 -3.73 3.07 11.13
CA PRO A 129 -2.34 3.47 11.41
C PRO A 129 -1.77 3.03 12.77
N LYS A 130 -2.58 3.04 13.83
CA LYS A 130 -2.12 2.61 15.17
C LYS A 130 -1.69 1.14 15.24
N TRP A 131 -2.20 0.30 14.34
CA TRP A 131 -1.87 -1.12 14.26
C TRP A 131 -0.85 -1.45 13.18
N PHE A 132 -0.37 -0.45 12.43
CA PHE A 132 0.44 -0.67 11.24
C PHE A 132 1.73 -1.44 11.56
N GLY A 133 2.49 -1.01 12.57
CA GLY A 133 3.70 -1.72 13.02
C GLY A 133 3.41 -3.12 13.57
N THR A 134 2.36 -3.27 14.38
CA THR A 134 1.95 -4.57 14.94
C THR A 134 1.60 -5.57 13.85
N ALA A 135 0.78 -5.16 12.87
CA ALA A 135 0.39 -6.01 11.76
C ALA A 135 1.57 -6.30 10.81
N PHE A 136 2.48 -5.34 10.60
CA PHE A 136 3.66 -5.55 9.76
C PHE A 136 4.56 -6.64 10.34
N ARG A 137 4.72 -6.70 11.66
CA ARG A 137 5.48 -7.78 12.34
C ARG A 137 4.84 -9.16 12.17
N GLN A 138 3.56 -9.24 11.79
CA GLN A 138 2.84 -10.49 11.54
C GLN A 138 2.95 -10.98 10.08
N LEU A 139 3.48 -10.15 9.17
CA LEU A 139 3.81 -10.57 7.82
C LEU A 139 4.95 -11.61 7.84
N ALA A 140 5.03 -12.46 6.82
CA ALA A 140 6.09 -13.44 6.67
C ALA A 140 7.48 -12.79 6.57
N CYS A 141 7.57 -11.61 5.94
CA CYS A 141 8.79 -10.81 5.90
C CYS A 141 9.07 -10.03 7.19
N GLY A 142 8.08 -9.90 8.08
CA GLY A 142 8.11 -9.08 9.28
C GLY A 142 9.30 -9.38 10.20
N PRO A 143 9.58 -10.64 10.58
CA PRO A 143 10.71 -10.98 11.43
C PRO A 143 12.07 -10.54 10.89
N ALA A 144 12.25 -10.54 9.56
CA ALA A 144 13.50 -10.14 8.91
C ALA A 144 13.59 -8.63 8.69
N LEU A 145 12.49 -7.98 8.26
CA LEU A 145 12.50 -6.57 7.88
C LEU A 145 12.24 -5.61 9.05
N ALA A 146 11.41 -5.97 10.02
CA ALA A 146 11.02 -5.04 11.08
C ALA A 146 12.21 -4.52 11.89
N PRO A 147 13.20 -5.35 12.31
CA PRO A 147 14.39 -4.84 13.00
C PRO A 147 15.24 -3.89 12.15
N VAL A 148 15.36 -4.15 10.84
CA VAL A 148 16.12 -3.30 9.91
C VAL A 148 15.44 -1.94 9.74
N LEU A 149 14.13 -1.93 9.56
CA LEU A 149 13.36 -0.69 9.43
C LEU A 149 13.32 0.12 10.72
N GLU A 150 13.30 -0.55 11.87
CA GLU A 150 13.41 0.09 13.19
C GLU A 150 14.77 0.78 13.36
N GLN A 151 15.86 0.13 12.95
CA GLN A 151 17.19 0.75 12.93
C GLN A 151 17.26 1.96 11.98
N ALA A 152 16.64 1.88 10.80
CA ALA A 152 16.54 3.03 9.88
C ALA A 152 15.79 4.23 10.51
N LEU A 153 14.69 3.98 11.22
CA LEU A 153 13.91 5.02 11.89
C LEU A 153 14.68 5.70 13.03
N HIS A 154 15.51 4.94 13.76
CA HIS A 154 16.24 5.43 14.93
C HIS A 154 17.66 5.91 14.62
N ALA A 155 18.13 5.74 13.39
CA ALA A 155 19.45 6.19 12.95
C ALA A 155 19.62 7.71 13.11
N GLN A 156 20.74 8.11 13.74
CA GLN A 156 21.08 9.52 14.01
C GLN A 156 21.82 10.21 12.86
N SER A 157 22.33 9.44 11.90
CA SER A 157 22.99 9.97 10.70
C SER A 157 22.37 9.37 9.45
N TRP A 158 22.38 10.15 8.36
CA TRP A 158 21.90 9.69 7.07
C TRP A 158 22.67 8.47 6.54
N GLN A 159 23.96 8.32 6.84
CA GLN A 159 24.75 7.15 6.41
C GLN A 159 24.27 5.87 7.09
N ALA A 160 24.06 5.90 8.40
CA ALA A 160 23.53 4.75 9.14
C ALA A 160 22.11 4.42 8.66
N ARG A 161 21.29 5.44 8.41
CA ARG A 161 19.94 5.28 7.86
C ARG A 161 19.95 4.62 6.48
N GLU A 162 20.86 5.06 5.61
CA GLU A 162 21.03 4.51 4.27
C GLU A 162 21.44 3.04 4.31
N GLU A 163 22.31 2.64 5.24
CA GLU A 163 22.73 1.24 5.38
C GLU A 163 21.55 0.31 5.65
N HIS A 164 20.68 0.70 6.57
CA HIS A 164 19.48 -0.07 6.88
C HIS A 164 18.44 -0.02 5.76
N LEU A 165 18.23 1.13 5.13
CA LEU A 165 17.32 1.25 3.99
C LEU A 165 17.80 0.43 2.78
N ALA A 166 19.09 0.42 2.49
CA ALA A 166 19.66 -0.41 1.43
C ALA A 166 19.37 -1.89 1.66
N ALA A 167 19.62 -2.41 2.87
CA ALA A 167 19.30 -3.79 3.23
C ALA A 167 17.80 -4.11 3.11
N ALA A 168 16.94 -3.14 3.45
CA ALA A 168 15.50 -3.28 3.28
C ALA A 168 15.12 -3.35 1.78
N TYR A 169 15.71 -2.51 0.94
CA TYR A 169 15.46 -2.51 -0.50
C TYR A 169 15.89 -3.82 -1.17
N GLU A 170 17.04 -4.37 -0.82
CA GLU A 170 17.50 -5.68 -1.34
C GLU A 170 16.52 -6.80 -0.95
N THR A 171 15.95 -6.71 0.25
CA THR A 171 14.91 -7.65 0.69
C THR A 171 13.62 -7.47 -0.11
N LEU A 172 13.24 -6.23 -0.45
CA LEU A 172 12.12 -5.97 -1.36
C LEU A 172 12.37 -6.55 -2.76
N GLY A 173 13.59 -6.41 -3.31
CA GLY A 173 13.95 -7.02 -4.59
C GLY A 173 13.76 -8.54 -4.58
N ARG A 174 14.20 -9.20 -3.51
CA ARG A 174 13.98 -10.64 -3.29
C ARG A 174 12.50 -11.01 -3.10
N LEU A 175 11.72 -10.19 -2.39
CA LEU A 175 10.28 -10.39 -2.22
C LEU A 175 9.56 -10.26 -3.56
N HIS A 176 9.88 -9.23 -4.34
CA HIS A 176 9.34 -8.99 -5.68
C HIS A 176 9.59 -10.19 -6.60
N ASN A 177 10.83 -10.66 -6.70
CA ASN A 177 11.19 -11.80 -7.55
C ASN A 177 10.46 -13.09 -7.14
N ARG A 178 10.13 -13.27 -5.85
CA ARG A 178 9.35 -14.43 -5.37
C ARG A 178 7.88 -14.40 -5.79
N LEU A 179 7.35 -13.24 -6.18
CA LEU A 179 5.98 -13.15 -6.68
C LEU A 179 5.82 -13.68 -8.10
N ASP A 180 6.92 -13.78 -8.85
CA ASP A 180 6.95 -14.28 -10.23
C ASP A 180 5.98 -13.53 -11.17
N LEU A 181 5.91 -12.20 -11.01
CA LEU A 181 5.01 -11.32 -11.78
C LEU A 181 5.70 -10.62 -12.96
N THR A 182 7.03 -10.61 -12.99
CA THR A 182 7.84 -9.93 -13.99
C THR A 182 9.03 -10.80 -14.36
N GLU A 183 9.84 -10.37 -15.34
CA GLU A 183 11.21 -10.86 -15.47
C GLU A 183 11.98 -10.72 -14.14
N ARG A 184 12.99 -11.57 -13.94
CA ARG A 184 13.83 -11.51 -12.74
C ARG A 184 14.55 -10.17 -12.67
N MET A 185 14.28 -9.40 -11.63
CA MET A 185 14.86 -8.08 -11.40
C MET A 185 16.14 -8.16 -10.57
N PRO A 186 17.06 -7.20 -10.68
CA PRO A 186 18.22 -7.10 -9.80
C PRO A 186 17.84 -7.00 -8.32
N GLU A 187 18.59 -7.70 -7.46
CA GLU A 187 18.33 -7.76 -6.01
C GLU A 187 19.32 -6.95 -5.17
N GLN A 188 20.25 -6.25 -5.81
CA GLN A 188 21.28 -5.43 -5.16
C GLN A 188 21.06 -3.95 -5.43
N VAL A 189 21.29 -3.12 -4.43
CA VAL A 189 21.31 -1.66 -4.61
C VAL A 189 22.50 -1.22 -5.48
N ARG A 190 22.39 -0.04 -6.07
CA ARG A 190 23.45 0.61 -6.85
C ARG A 190 23.50 2.10 -6.58
N ASP A 191 24.58 2.73 -7.01
CA ASP A 191 24.75 4.18 -6.92
C ASP A 191 23.77 4.95 -7.83
N PHE A 192 23.25 6.06 -7.32
CA PHE A 192 22.33 6.94 -8.02
C PHE A 192 23.01 7.81 -9.08
N PHE A 193 23.13 7.28 -10.30
CA PHE A 193 23.78 7.94 -11.45
C PHE A 193 25.21 8.40 -11.11
N GLY A 194 26.00 7.51 -10.50
CA GLY A 194 27.39 7.78 -10.11
C GLY A 194 27.56 8.63 -8.84
N ARG A 195 26.46 8.98 -8.16
CA ARG A 195 26.50 9.61 -6.83
C ARG A 195 26.43 8.53 -5.76
N PRO A 196 27.09 8.73 -4.59
CA PRO A 196 27.20 7.72 -3.53
C PRO A 196 25.90 7.64 -2.70
N PHE A 197 24.77 7.47 -3.36
CA PHE A 197 23.47 7.24 -2.74
C PHE A 197 22.91 5.91 -3.27
N ARG A 198 22.66 4.97 -2.35
CA ARG A 198 22.26 3.60 -2.71
C ARG A 198 20.76 3.50 -2.98
N VAL A 199 20.42 3.06 -4.18
CA VAL A 199 19.05 3.03 -4.71
C VAL A 199 18.71 1.69 -5.37
N MET A 200 17.43 1.34 -5.38
CA MET A 200 16.90 0.08 -5.93
C MET A 200 15.89 0.29 -7.06
N ALA A 201 15.00 1.27 -6.95
CA ALA A 201 13.91 1.43 -7.92
C ALA A 201 14.40 1.83 -9.32
N LEU A 202 15.62 2.38 -9.44
CA LEU A 202 16.29 2.63 -10.72
C LEU A 202 16.44 1.37 -11.61
N HIS A 203 16.25 0.17 -11.07
CA HIS A 203 16.27 -1.06 -11.85
C HIS A 203 15.00 -1.29 -12.68
N GLY A 204 13.97 -0.44 -12.58
CA GLY A 204 12.80 -0.51 -13.46
C GLY A 204 11.69 -1.45 -13.01
N PHE A 205 11.61 -1.78 -11.71
CA PHE A 205 10.56 -2.62 -11.13
C PHE A 205 9.15 -2.13 -11.49
N SER A 206 8.91 -0.82 -11.38
CA SER A 206 7.63 -0.21 -11.72
C SER A 206 7.27 -0.43 -13.19
N ASP A 207 8.22 -0.23 -14.11
CA ASP A 207 7.99 -0.39 -15.54
C ASP A 207 7.72 -1.84 -15.91
N ALA A 208 8.43 -2.78 -15.27
CA ALA A 208 8.22 -4.21 -15.46
C ALA A 208 6.80 -4.64 -15.04
N LEU A 209 6.32 -4.16 -13.89
CA LEU A 209 4.96 -4.40 -13.44
C LEU A 209 3.92 -3.74 -14.34
N ALA A 210 4.16 -2.50 -14.77
CA ALA A 210 3.25 -1.79 -15.68
C ALA A 210 3.12 -2.49 -17.04
N ARG A 211 4.21 -3.08 -17.56
CA ARG A 211 4.18 -3.89 -18.79
C ARG A 211 3.39 -5.19 -18.65
N ALA A 212 3.31 -5.75 -17.44
CA ALA A 212 2.57 -6.99 -17.18
C ALA A 212 1.05 -6.78 -17.11
N ILE A 213 0.56 -5.53 -17.07
CA ILE A 213 -0.87 -5.20 -17.06
C ILE A 213 -1.49 -5.47 -18.44
N THR A 214 -2.60 -6.21 -18.46
CA THR A 214 -3.34 -6.65 -19.65
C THR A 214 -4.76 -6.07 -19.75
N ASP A 215 -5.39 -5.74 -18.62
CA ASP A 215 -6.71 -5.12 -18.54
C ASP A 215 -6.68 -3.72 -19.17
N PRO A 216 -7.45 -3.46 -20.25
CA PRO A 216 -7.42 -2.17 -20.94
C PRO A 216 -7.78 -0.97 -20.06
N ALA A 217 -8.67 -1.13 -19.08
CA ALA A 217 -9.05 -0.06 -18.17
C ALA A 217 -7.90 0.26 -17.20
N VAL A 218 -7.19 -0.77 -16.71
CA VAL A 218 -6.01 -0.57 -15.87
C VAL A 218 -4.83 -0.02 -16.67
N GLN A 219 -4.63 -0.48 -17.92
CA GLN A 219 -3.62 0.08 -18.81
C GLN A 219 -3.87 1.58 -19.07
N ALA A 220 -5.12 2.00 -19.27
CA ALA A 220 -5.46 3.41 -19.43
C ALA A 220 -5.07 4.25 -18.20
N ILE A 221 -5.26 3.72 -16.99
CA ILE A 221 -4.81 4.34 -15.74
C ILE A 221 -3.28 4.39 -15.68
N ALA A 222 -2.61 3.28 -16.00
CA ALA A 222 -1.15 3.12 -15.91
C ALA A 222 -0.37 3.95 -16.95
N ARG A 223 -1.02 4.46 -18.01
CA ARG A 223 -0.42 5.42 -18.95
C ARG A 223 -0.19 6.81 -18.35
N ARG A 224 -0.81 7.10 -17.21
CA ARG A 224 -0.63 8.34 -16.44
C ARG A 224 0.40 8.13 -15.33
N PRO A 225 0.94 9.19 -14.71
CA PRO A 225 1.76 9.04 -13.51
C PRO A 225 1.08 8.15 -12.46
N LEU A 226 1.85 7.19 -11.91
CA LEU A 226 1.33 6.14 -11.05
C LEU A 226 1.08 6.67 -9.63
N ILE A 227 -0.12 7.23 -9.42
CA ILE A 227 -0.50 7.83 -8.13
C ILE A 227 -0.90 6.79 -7.06
N GLY A 228 -1.19 5.54 -7.45
CA GLY A 228 -1.56 4.46 -6.52
C GLY A 228 -3.05 4.46 -6.18
N ASN A 229 -3.43 3.89 -5.03
CA ASN A 229 -4.80 4.01 -4.50
C ASN A 229 -4.91 5.21 -3.54
N VAL A 230 -6.11 5.39 -2.98
CA VAL A 230 -6.39 6.43 -1.98
C VAL A 230 -5.42 6.42 -0.79
N ASP A 231 -4.98 5.25 -0.31
CA ASP A 231 -4.03 5.14 0.82
C ASP A 231 -2.60 5.58 0.47
N LEU A 232 -2.24 5.49 -0.82
CA LEU A 232 -0.97 6.01 -1.34
C LEU A 232 -1.03 7.52 -1.58
N VAL A 233 -2.21 8.05 -1.89
CA VAL A 233 -2.45 9.49 -2.15
C VAL A 233 -2.59 10.29 -0.85
N SER A 234 -3.22 9.74 0.18
CA SER A 234 -3.51 10.48 1.42
C SER A 234 -3.52 9.59 2.66
N ASP A 235 -3.15 10.16 3.81
CA ASP A 235 -3.36 9.62 5.16
C ASP A 235 -4.43 10.40 5.94
N ASN A 236 -5.19 11.28 5.28
CA ASN A 236 -6.27 12.05 5.89
C ASN A 236 -7.45 11.14 6.25
N THR A 237 -7.79 11.06 7.54
CA THR A 237 -8.85 10.19 8.04
C THR A 237 -10.23 10.54 7.48
N ASP A 238 -10.56 11.82 7.35
CA ASP A 238 -11.87 12.25 6.82
C ASP A 238 -12.04 11.87 5.36
N LEU A 239 -10.95 11.85 4.59
CA LEU A 239 -10.94 11.39 3.20
C LEU A 239 -11.05 9.86 3.09
N LEU A 240 -10.38 9.12 3.98
CA LEU A 240 -10.33 7.66 3.94
C LEU A 240 -11.56 6.97 4.56
N GLU A 241 -12.24 7.60 5.52
CA GLU A 241 -13.38 7.01 6.25
C GLU A 241 -14.76 7.50 5.75
N ASN A 242 -14.81 8.57 4.96
CA ASN A 242 -16.05 9.09 4.41
C ASN A 242 -16.24 8.70 2.95
N ASN A 243 -17.15 7.74 2.71
CA ASN A 243 -17.49 7.26 1.37
C ASN A 243 -18.05 8.35 0.43
N GLY A 244 -18.49 9.50 0.97
CA GLY A 244 -18.92 10.66 0.18
C GLY A 244 -17.82 11.21 -0.74
N TRP A 245 -16.54 10.95 -0.45
CA TRP A 245 -15.42 11.34 -1.31
C TRP A 245 -15.18 10.39 -2.48
N GLN A 246 -15.70 9.16 -2.42
CA GLN A 246 -15.39 8.13 -3.42
C GLN A 246 -15.74 8.56 -4.86
N PRO A 247 -16.89 9.18 -5.17
CA PRO A 247 -17.18 9.65 -6.53
C PRO A 247 -16.15 10.63 -7.08
N ILE A 248 -15.64 11.53 -6.22
CA ILE A 248 -14.62 12.53 -6.60
C ILE A 248 -13.25 11.84 -6.76
N LEU A 249 -12.86 10.98 -5.82
CA LEU A 249 -11.59 10.24 -5.87
C LEU A 249 -11.49 9.38 -7.13
N ARG A 250 -12.59 8.76 -7.56
CA ARG A 250 -12.66 7.96 -8.79
C ARG A 250 -12.31 8.76 -10.05
N THR A 251 -12.52 10.08 -10.06
CA THR A 251 -12.17 10.92 -11.21
C THR A 251 -10.67 10.99 -11.46
N LEU A 252 -9.83 10.72 -10.44
CA LEU A 252 -8.38 10.68 -10.58
C LEU A 252 -7.90 9.55 -11.52
N TYR A 253 -8.71 8.48 -11.64
CA TYR A 253 -8.39 7.29 -12.43
C TYR A 253 -9.15 7.23 -13.76
N ARG A 254 -10.05 8.18 -14.03
CA ARG A 254 -10.77 8.25 -15.31
C ARG A 254 -9.97 9.09 -16.30
N PRO A 255 -9.85 8.66 -17.57
CA PRO A 255 -9.22 9.45 -18.62
C PRO A 255 -9.95 10.77 -18.88
#